data_AF-A0A9X3F521-F1
#
_entry.id   AF-A0A9X3F521-F1
#
_cell.length_a   1.000
_cell.length_b   1.000
_cell.length_c   1.000
_cell.angle_alpha   90.00
_cell.angle_beta   90.00
_cell.angle_gamma   90.00
#
_symmetry.space_group_name_H-M   'P 1'
#
loop_
_entity.id
_entity.type
_entity.pdbx_description
1 polymer ?
#
loop_
_entity_poly.entity_id
_entity_poly.type
_entity_poly.pdbx_seq_one_letter_code
_entity_poly.pdbx_strand_id
1 'polypeptide(L)'
;MQAVLTELESLLAGLVERDLPGVLVVACSDVETLYLAQVLARLDERSESDLFLTFTDAAATTAALVDALADNLALQQANLAEQLGPGAALPDLPALARDPAASPATRFHALVDHVLALLPPGDHRLVIALLPPASHPTSASSSPSRCCAPHSTRACAWSCATIELAPRTSPRQ
;
A
#
# COMPACT_ATOMS: atom_id res chain seq x y z
N MET A 1 -12.14 -7.30 21.69
CA MET A 1 -11.18 -6.58 20.84
C MET A 1 -10.04 -7.49 20.39
N GLN A 2 -9.34 -8.16 21.32
CA GLN A 2 -8.15 -8.94 21.00
C GLN A 2 -8.37 -10.07 19.98
N ALA A 3 -9.49 -10.80 20.07
CA ALA A 3 -9.85 -11.83 19.09
C ALA A 3 -9.97 -11.28 17.65
N VAL A 4 -10.53 -10.07 17.49
CA VAL A 4 -10.69 -9.43 16.17
C VAL A 4 -9.34 -9.01 15.59
N LEU A 5 -8.42 -8.51 16.42
CA LEU A 5 -7.07 -8.16 15.99
C LEU A 5 -6.27 -9.40 15.57
N THR A 6 -6.42 -10.51 16.31
CA THR A 6 -5.80 -11.79 15.95
C THR A 6 -6.35 -12.33 14.63
N GLU A 7 -7.65 -12.18 14.38
CA GLU A 7 -8.26 -12.58 13.11
C GLU A 7 -7.76 -11.70 11.95
N LEU A 8 -7.70 -10.38 12.14
CA LEU A 8 -7.11 -9.46 11.16
C LEU A 8 -5.66 -9.81 10.84
N GLU A 9 -4.86 -10.05 11.86
CA GLU A 9 -3.46 -10.47 11.71
C GLU A 9 -3.36 -11.76 10.89
N SER A 10 -4.18 -12.77 11.20
CA SER A 10 -4.20 -14.03 10.45
C SER A 10 -4.61 -13.84 8.98
N LEU A 11 -5.56 -12.95 8.70
CA LEU A 11 -6.00 -12.66 7.34
C LEU A 11 -4.91 -11.92 6.55
N LEU A 12 -4.29 -10.91 7.15
CA LEU A 12 -3.22 -10.15 6.53
C LEU A 12 -1.98 -11.00 6.31
N ALA A 13 -1.57 -11.79 7.30
CA ALA A 13 -0.49 -12.77 7.15
C ALA A 13 -0.78 -13.73 5.99
N GLY A 14 -2.00 -14.28 5.92
CA GLY A 14 -2.42 -15.16 4.84
C GLY A 14 -2.42 -14.48 3.46
N LEU A 15 -2.64 -13.17 3.37
CA LEU A 15 -2.54 -12.41 2.11
C LEU A 15 -1.09 -12.13 1.72
N VAL A 16 -0.25 -11.77 2.69
CA VAL A 16 1.19 -11.58 2.49
C VAL A 16 1.83 -12.91 2.09
N GLU A 17 1.43 -14.03 2.67
CA GLU A 17 1.94 -15.37 2.37
C GLU A 17 1.63 -15.90 0.96
N ARG A 18 0.74 -15.25 0.21
CA ARG A 18 0.43 -15.66 -1.16
C ARG A 18 1.59 -15.29 -2.08
N ASP A 19 2.01 -16.26 -2.89
CA ASP A 19 2.98 -16.10 -3.98
C ASP A 19 2.36 -15.35 -5.18
N LEU A 20 1.74 -14.21 -4.91
CA LEU A 20 1.14 -13.34 -5.91
C LEU A 20 1.77 -11.96 -5.76
N PRO A 21 2.44 -11.43 -6.80
CA PRO A 21 2.88 -10.05 -6.78
C PRO A 21 1.65 -9.15 -6.72
N GLY A 22 1.61 -8.26 -5.73
CA GLY A 22 0.41 -7.45 -5.53
C GLY A 22 0.62 -6.31 -4.54
N VAL A 23 -0.33 -5.38 -4.58
CA VAL A 23 -0.46 -4.30 -3.61
C VAL A 23 -1.73 -4.54 -2.80
N LEU A 24 -1.61 -4.43 -1.47
CA LEU A 24 -2.75 -4.57 -0.56
C LEU A 24 -3.31 -3.19 -0.19
N VAL A 25 -4.39 -2.79 -0.84
CA VAL A 25 -5.10 -1.55 -0.48
C VAL A 25 -6.18 -1.85 0.55
N VAL A 26 -6.08 -1.24 1.74
CA VAL A 26 -7.03 -1.42 2.84
C VAL A 26 -7.77 -0.11 3.07
N ALA A 27 -9.07 -0.08 2.77
CA ALA A 27 -9.91 1.03 3.16
C ALA A 27 -10.29 0.89 4.65
N CYS A 28 -9.93 1.87 5.46
CA CYS A 28 -10.18 1.87 6.90
C CYS A 28 -10.56 3.28 7.39
N SER A 29 -11.31 3.34 8.48
CA SER A 29 -11.53 4.58 9.23
C SER A 29 -10.29 5.00 10.02
N ASP A 30 -10.22 6.26 10.47
CA ASP A 30 -9.08 6.77 11.24
C ASP A 30 -8.76 5.95 12.50
N VAL A 31 -9.79 5.38 13.14
CA VAL A 31 -9.62 4.51 14.31
C VAL A 31 -9.07 3.15 13.90
N GLU A 32 -9.54 2.60 12.78
CA GLU A 32 -9.05 1.34 12.23
C GLU A 32 -7.62 1.44 11.70
N THR A 33 -7.22 2.61 11.20
CA THR A 33 -5.84 2.91 10.76
C THR A 33 -4.81 2.61 11.85
N LEU A 34 -5.11 2.97 13.11
CA LEU A 34 -4.21 2.68 14.24
C LEU A 34 -4.05 1.19 14.48
N TYR A 35 -5.15 0.41 14.37
CA TYR A 35 -5.10 -1.04 14.51
C TYR A 35 -4.37 -1.69 13.34
N LEU A 36 -4.59 -1.22 12.11
CA LEU A 36 -3.88 -1.75 10.95
C LEU A 36 -2.38 -1.47 11.04
N ALA A 37 -1.99 -0.23 11.38
CA ALA A 37 -0.58 0.12 11.59
C ALA A 37 0.08 -0.76 12.66
N GLN A 38 -0.63 -1.03 13.76
CA GLN A 38 -0.13 -1.93 14.81
C GLN A 38 0.06 -3.36 14.31
N VAL A 39 -0.89 -3.89 13.52
CA VAL A 39 -0.78 -5.25 12.99
C VAL A 39 0.32 -5.34 11.93
N LEU A 40 0.44 -4.36 11.04
CA LEU A 40 1.50 -4.30 10.04
C LEU A 40 2.88 -4.21 10.68
N ALA A 41 3.05 -3.42 11.74
CA ALA A 41 4.30 -3.36 12.49
C ALA A 41 4.69 -4.71 13.10
N ARG A 42 3.72 -5.50 13.60
CA ARG A 42 3.99 -6.85 14.10
C ARG A 42 4.33 -7.84 12.99
N LEU A 43 3.75 -7.67 11.79
CA LEU A 43 4.08 -8.50 10.64
C LEU A 43 5.49 -8.18 10.12
N ASP A 44 5.86 -6.90 10.10
CA ASP A 44 7.21 -6.40 9.79
C ASP A 44 8.25 -6.99 10.75
N GLU A 45 8.01 -6.95 12.06
CA GLU A 45 8.88 -7.57 13.08
C GLU A 45 9.06 -9.08 12.89
N ARG A 46 8.10 -9.77 12.28
CA ARG A 46 8.13 -11.23 12.05
C ARG A 46 8.77 -11.62 10.71
N SER A 47 8.86 -10.69 9.77
CA SER A 47 9.40 -10.95 8.44
C SER A 47 10.54 -10.00 8.13
N GLU A 48 11.76 -10.41 8.50
CA GLU A 48 12.99 -9.61 8.30
C GLU A 48 13.29 -9.32 6.82
N SER A 49 12.61 -10.01 5.90
CA SER A 49 12.84 -9.92 4.46
C SER A 49 11.79 -9.10 3.72
N ASP A 50 10.59 -8.94 4.27
CA ASP A 50 9.51 -8.24 3.59
C ASP A 50 9.58 -6.73 3.86
N LEU A 51 9.10 -5.93 2.91
CA LEU A 51 9.06 -4.47 3.04
C LEU A 51 7.61 -4.02 3.19
N PHE A 52 7.31 -3.44 4.35
CA PHE A 52 6.01 -2.86 4.68
C PHE A 52 6.06 -1.34 4.56
N LEU A 53 5.37 -0.77 3.58
CA LEU A 53 5.21 0.67 3.42
C LEU A 53 3.79 1.08 3.79
N THR A 54 3.68 2.03 4.71
CA THR A 54 2.38 2.55 5.18
C THR A 54 2.27 4.02 4.81
N PHE A 55 1.19 4.39 4.13
CA PHE A 55 0.93 5.76 3.73
C PHE A 55 -0.43 6.21 4.25
N THR A 56 -0.46 7.35 4.94
CA THR A 56 -1.65 7.86 5.65
C THR A 56 -2.12 9.21 5.10
N ASP A 57 -1.56 9.68 3.98
CA ASP A 57 -1.88 11.01 3.47
C ASP A 57 -3.31 11.11 2.95
N ALA A 58 -3.93 12.24 3.28
CA ALA A 58 -5.19 12.66 2.69
C ALA A 58 -4.94 13.16 1.26
N ALA A 59 -5.63 12.58 0.29
CA ALA A 59 -5.61 13.07 -1.09
C ALA A 59 -7.02 13.19 -1.65
N ALA A 60 -7.33 14.35 -2.22
CA ALA A 60 -8.64 14.62 -2.81
C ALA A 60 -8.83 13.93 -4.17
N THR A 61 -7.75 13.52 -4.83
CA THR A 61 -7.77 12.84 -6.13
C THR A 61 -6.73 11.73 -6.18
N THR A 62 -6.93 10.74 -7.06
CA THR A 62 -5.95 9.67 -7.29
C THR A 62 -4.59 10.23 -7.75
N ALA A 63 -4.58 11.30 -8.56
CA ALA A 63 -3.35 11.95 -9.00
C ALA A 63 -2.57 12.50 -7.80
N ALA A 64 -3.25 13.27 -6.93
CA ALA A 64 -2.66 13.83 -5.72
C ALA A 64 -2.19 12.74 -4.73
N LEU A 65 -2.89 11.60 -4.66
CA LEU A 65 -2.45 10.47 -3.85
C LEU A 65 -1.12 9.93 -4.35
N VAL A 66 -1.00 9.70 -5.66
CA VAL A 66 0.24 9.18 -6.25
C VAL A 66 1.39 10.18 -6.12
N ASP A 67 1.11 11.48 -6.23
CA ASP A 67 2.11 12.52 -5.98
C ASP A 67 2.60 12.48 -4.52
N ALA A 68 1.67 12.40 -3.55
CA ALA A 68 2.01 12.25 -2.14
C ALA A 68 2.83 10.97 -1.86
N LEU A 69 2.50 9.86 -2.51
CA LEU A 69 3.29 8.62 -2.42
C LEU A 69 4.72 8.81 -2.93
N ALA A 70 4.89 9.46 -4.08
CA ALA A 70 6.21 9.74 -4.64
C ALA A 70 7.05 10.63 -3.72
N ASP A 71 6.42 11.66 -3.12
CA ASP A 71 7.10 12.58 -2.20
C ASP A 71 7.50 11.90 -0.88
N ASN A 72 6.61 11.08 -0.30
CA ASN A 72 6.94 10.32 0.90
C ASN A 72 8.05 9.30 0.66
N LEU A 73 8.02 8.59 -0.47
CA LEU A 73 9.06 7.63 -0.81
C LEU A 73 10.41 8.34 -0.99
N ALA A 74 10.42 9.51 -1.64
CA ALA A 74 11.63 10.32 -1.76
C ALA A 74 12.19 10.73 -0.39
N LEU A 75 11.31 11.17 0.52
CA LEU A 75 11.69 11.55 1.88
C LEU A 75 12.23 10.37 2.67
N GLN A 76 11.60 9.20 2.58
CA GLN A 76 12.06 7.97 3.22
C GLN A 76 13.44 7.54 2.69
N GLN A 77 13.65 7.60 1.36
CA GLN A 77 14.96 7.32 0.77
C GLN A 77 16.02 8.31 1.25
N ALA A 78 15.71 9.61 1.30
CA ALA A 78 16.64 10.61 1.82
C ALA A 78 17.03 10.34 3.28
N ASN A 79 16.06 10.03 4.14
CA ASN A 79 16.29 9.69 5.54
C ASN A 79 17.13 8.40 5.68
N LEU A 80 16.85 7.39 4.86
CA LEU A 80 17.61 6.13 4.87
C LEU A 80 19.06 6.34 4.41
N ALA A 81 19.27 7.13 3.36
CA ALA A 81 20.61 7.48 2.88
C ALA A 81 21.43 8.21 3.98
N GLU A 82 20.79 9.11 4.74
CA GLU A 82 21.42 9.78 5.88
C GLU A 82 21.83 8.78 6.98
N GLN A 83 20.95 7.83 7.31
CA GLN A 83 21.23 6.79 8.32
C GLN A 83 22.35 5.83 7.92
N LEU A 84 22.47 5.50 6.64
CA LEU A 84 23.52 4.63 6.11
C LEU A 84 24.90 5.34 6.01
N GLY A 85 24.90 6.67 6.04
CA GLY A 85 26.12 7.48 6.06
C GLY A 85 26.73 7.78 4.68
N PRO A 86 27.87 8.48 4.66
CA PRO A 86 28.48 8.96 3.42
C PRO A 86 28.92 7.80 2.51
N GLY A 87 28.37 7.76 1.30
CA GLY A 87 28.66 6.74 0.28
C GLY A 87 27.50 5.78 0.01
N ALA A 88 26.46 5.78 0.85
CA ALA A 88 25.21 5.12 0.55
C ALA A 88 24.40 5.96 -0.46
N ALA A 89 24.37 5.51 -1.71
CA ALA A 89 23.53 6.11 -2.74
C ALA A 89 22.36 5.18 -3.02
N LEU A 90 21.17 5.56 -2.56
CA LEU A 90 19.94 4.95 -3.03
C LEU A 90 19.65 5.50 -4.44
N PRO A 91 19.14 4.66 -5.36
CA PRO A 91 18.78 5.14 -6.68
C PRO A 91 17.65 6.16 -6.58
N ASP A 92 17.76 7.21 -7.39
CA ASP A 92 16.74 8.25 -7.52
C ASP A 92 15.42 7.67 -8.02
N LEU A 93 14.32 8.31 -7.63
CA LEU A 93 13.00 7.99 -8.17
C LEU A 93 12.96 8.16 -9.69
N PRO A 94 12.30 7.23 -10.41
CA PRO A 94 12.22 7.30 -11.86
C PRO A 94 11.45 8.55 -12.29
N ALA A 95 11.94 9.23 -13.33
CA ALA A 95 11.29 10.43 -13.86
C ALA A 95 9.80 10.20 -14.21
N LEU A 96 9.47 9.00 -14.69
CA LEU A 96 8.10 8.60 -15.00
C LEU A 96 7.17 8.65 -13.79
N ALA A 97 7.65 8.35 -12.58
CA ALA A 97 6.83 8.42 -11.37
C ALA A 97 6.43 9.87 -11.00
N ARG A 98 7.18 10.86 -11.46
CA ARG A 98 6.94 12.29 -11.21
C ARG A 98 6.40 13.05 -12.42
N ASP A 99 6.17 12.39 -13.55
CA ASP A 99 5.73 13.05 -14.78
C ASP A 99 4.24 13.42 -14.71
N PRO A 100 3.86 14.71 -14.59
CA PRO A 100 2.46 15.11 -14.50
C PRO A 100 1.67 14.86 -15.80
N ALA A 101 2.34 14.60 -16.93
CA ALA A 101 1.68 14.23 -18.18
C ALA A 101 1.27 12.75 -18.22
N ALA A 102 1.88 11.91 -17.38
CA ALA A 102 1.56 10.49 -17.28
C ALA A 102 0.28 10.24 -16.47
N SER A 103 -0.40 9.13 -16.76
CA SER A 103 -1.58 8.74 -15.98
C SER A 103 -1.21 8.38 -14.53
N PRO A 104 -2.07 8.62 -13.52
CA PRO A 104 -1.78 8.23 -12.14
C PRO A 104 -1.44 6.75 -11.97
N ALA A 105 -2.12 5.87 -12.71
CA ALA A 105 -1.82 4.44 -12.68
C ALA A 105 -0.41 4.13 -13.21
N THR A 106 0.00 4.73 -14.33
CA THR A 106 1.35 4.59 -14.89
C THR A 106 2.41 5.04 -13.91
N ARG A 107 2.20 6.19 -13.27
CA ARG A 107 3.10 6.73 -12.24
C ARG A 107 3.20 5.81 -11.02
N PHE A 108 2.07 5.29 -10.55
CA PHE A 108 2.03 4.35 -9.44
C PHE A 108 2.76 3.04 -9.76
N HIS A 109 2.58 2.48 -10.95
CA HIS A 109 3.35 1.30 -11.38
C HIS A 109 4.86 1.59 -11.40
N ALA A 110 5.27 2.77 -11.90
CA ALA A 110 6.68 3.16 -11.88
C ALA A 110 7.24 3.27 -10.45
N LEU A 111 6.46 3.73 -9.48
CA LEU A 111 6.83 3.73 -8.06
C LEU A 111 6.97 2.31 -7.51
N VAL A 112 6.01 1.44 -7.77
CA VAL A 112 6.04 0.04 -7.32
C VAL A 112 7.24 -0.69 -7.90
N ASP A 113 7.48 -0.56 -9.21
CA ASP A 113 8.63 -1.18 -9.88
C ASP A 113 9.96 -0.69 -9.32
N HIS A 114 10.05 0.60 -8.99
CA HIS A 114 11.22 1.19 -8.34
C HIS A 114 11.47 0.60 -6.96
N VAL A 115 10.44 0.52 -6.11
CA VAL A 115 10.56 -0.07 -4.77
C VAL A 115 10.92 -1.55 -4.85
N LEU A 116 10.32 -2.31 -5.76
CA LEU A 116 10.67 -3.71 -5.98
C LEU A 116 12.12 -3.90 -6.44
N ALA A 117 12.67 -2.94 -7.21
CA ALA A 117 14.07 -2.97 -7.63
C ALA A 117 15.05 -2.63 -6.50
N LEU A 118 14.59 -2.03 -5.40
CA LEU A 118 15.39 -1.79 -4.19
C LEU A 118 15.51 -3.04 -3.30
N LEU A 119 14.60 -4.00 -3.45
CA LEU A 119 14.63 -5.21 -2.65
C LEU A 119 15.81 -6.09 -3.08
N PRO A 120 16.50 -6.73 -2.12
CA PRO A 120 17.53 -7.70 -2.45
C PRO A 120 16.95 -8.84 -3.30
N PRO A 121 17.78 -9.58 -4.04
CA PRO A 121 17.32 -10.75 -4.77
C PRO A 121 16.85 -11.83 -3.78
N GLY A 122 15.61 -12.32 -3.94
CA GLY A 122 15.01 -13.31 -3.05
C GLY A 122 13.49 -13.33 -3.16
N ASP A 123 12.85 -14.10 -2.28
CA ASP A 123 11.40 -14.09 -2.11
C ASP A 123 11.03 -12.97 -1.12
N HIS A 124 11.15 -11.73 -1.60
CA HIS A 124 10.80 -10.53 -0.84
C HIS A 124 9.44 -10.02 -1.30
N ARG A 125 8.59 -9.68 -0.34
CA ARG A 125 7.26 -9.16 -0.63
C ARG A 125 7.19 -7.67 -0.32
N LEU A 126 6.53 -6.94 -1.20
CA LEU A 126 6.24 -5.54 -1.01
C LEU A 126 4.78 -5.38 -0.59
N VAL A 127 4.56 -4.89 0.63
CA VAL A 127 3.22 -4.62 1.15
C VAL A 127 3.07 -3.11 1.26
N ILE A 128 2.29 -2.51 0.34
CA ILE A 128 1.94 -1.10 0.40
C ILE A 128 0.54 -0.95 0.96
N ALA A 129 0.42 -0.47 2.19
CA ALA A 129 -0.84 -0.11 2.82
C ALA A 129 -1.15 1.36 2.56
N LEU A 130 -2.23 1.62 1.81
CA LEU A 130 -2.78 2.96 1.61
C LEU A 130 -3.95 3.16 2.55
N LEU A 131 -3.83 4.09 3.50
CA LEU A 131 -4.84 4.42 4.49
C LEU A 131 -5.35 5.84 4.26
N PRO A 132 -6.16 6.08 3.20
CA PRO A 132 -6.74 7.40 3.02
C PRO A 132 -7.65 7.69 4.22
N PRO A 133 -7.49 8.82 4.91
CA PRO A 133 -8.43 9.22 5.95
C PRO A 133 -9.82 9.29 5.33
N ALA A 134 -10.83 8.88 6.10
CA ALA A 134 -12.20 8.84 5.60
C ALA A 134 -12.53 10.23 5.04
N SER A 135 -12.55 10.36 3.71
CA SER A 135 -12.94 11.60 3.07
C SER A 135 -14.33 11.88 3.60
N HIS A 136 -14.50 12.98 4.35
CA HIS A 136 -15.80 13.40 4.81
C HIS A 136 -16.78 13.25 3.63
N PRO A 137 -17.92 12.56 3.80
CA PRO A 137 -18.85 12.34 2.71
C PRO A 137 -19.22 13.72 2.17
N THR A 138 -18.59 14.09 1.06
CA THR A 138 -18.89 15.33 0.39
C THR A 138 -20.30 15.09 -0.09
N SER A 139 -21.25 15.87 0.43
CA SER A 139 -22.67 15.73 0.15
C SER A 139 -22.94 16.08 -1.32
N ALA A 140 -22.51 15.21 -2.23
CA ALA A 140 -22.81 15.26 -3.64
C ALA A 140 -23.86 14.19 -3.91
N SER A 141 -25.10 14.63 -3.72
CA SER A 141 -26.31 14.07 -4.31
C SER A 141 -26.00 13.46 -5.70
N SER A 142 -25.79 12.16 -5.76
CA SER A 142 -25.76 11.39 -7.00
C SER A 142 -26.39 10.02 -6.73
N SER A 143 -27.41 9.72 -7.53
CA SER A 143 -28.37 8.63 -7.33
C SER A 143 -27.69 7.29 -7.06
N PRO A 144 -28.20 6.50 -6.09
CA PRO A 144 -27.72 5.14 -5.87
C PRO A 144 -28.15 4.26 -7.03
N SER A 145 -27.19 3.89 -7.89
CA SER A 145 -27.34 2.72 -8.75
C SER A 145 -27.27 1.49 -7.86
N ARG A 146 -28.38 0.76 -7.81
CA ARG A 146 -28.61 -0.42 -6.98
C ARG A 146 -27.61 -1.53 -7.33
N CYS A 147 -26.78 -1.92 -6.36
CA CYS A 147 -26.32 -3.30 -6.25
C CYS A 147 -27.16 -4.00 -5.18
N CYS A 148 -27.86 -5.05 -5.58
CA CYS A 148 -28.86 -5.79 -4.81
C CYS A 148 -28.30 -6.49 -3.55
N ALA A 149 -28.83 -6.14 -2.38
CA ALA A 149 -29.54 -6.94 -1.34
C ALA A 149 -29.04 -8.36 -0.89
N PRO A 150 -29.60 -8.95 0.20
CA PRO A 150 -29.71 -8.47 1.59
C PRO A 150 -29.35 -9.56 2.65
N HIS A 151 -29.36 -9.17 3.93
CA HIS A 151 -29.33 -9.99 5.17
C HIS A 151 -27.99 -10.58 5.64
N SER A 152 -27.23 -9.79 6.42
CA SER A 152 -26.77 -10.24 7.75
C SER A 152 -26.24 -9.05 8.57
N THR A 153 -26.50 -9.13 9.87
CA THR A 153 -26.27 -8.12 10.91
C THR A 153 -24.78 -7.85 11.16
N ARG A 154 -24.40 -6.56 11.17
CA ARG A 154 -23.16 -5.99 11.74
C ARG A 154 -21.87 -6.81 11.52
N ALA A 155 -21.30 -6.71 10.33
CA ALA A 155 -19.87 -6.89 10.11
C ALA A 155 -19.34 -5.59 9.51
N CYS A 156 -18.25 -5.04 10.06
CA CYS A 156 -17.49 -3.99 9.39
C CYS A 156 -17.17 -4.49 7.97
N ALA A 157 -17.70 -3.81 6.95
CA ALA A 157 -17.47 -4.18 5.57
C ALA A 157 -16.06 -3.72 5.18
N TRP A 158 -15.06 -4.56 5.43
CA TRP A 158 -13.73 -4.36 4.87
C TRP A 158 -13.79 -4.63 3.37
N SER A 159 -13.57 -3.59 2.57
CA SER A 159 -13.40 -3.74 1.13
C SER A 159 -11.91 -3.84 0.85
N CYS A 160 -11.38 -5.05 0.76
CA CYS A 160 -10.04 -5.29 0.24
C CYS A 160 -10.10 -5.22 -1.30
N ALA A 161 -9.38 -4.28 -1.88
CA ALA A 161 -9.11 -4.27 -3.31
C ALA A 161 -7.68 -4.76 -3.53
N THR A 162 -7.54 -5.93 -4.17
CA THR A 162 -6.24 -6.39 -4.66
C THR A 162 -6.05 -5.84 -6.06
N ILE A 163 -4.99 -5.06 -6.26
CA ILE A 163 -4.53 -4.73 -7.61
C ILE A 163 -3.57 -5.86 -8.00
N GLU A 164 -4.05 -6.77 -8.86
CA GLU A 164 -3.20 -7.79 -9.48
C GLU A 164 -2.20 -7.10 -10.40
N LEU A 165 -0.92 -7.18 -10.03
CA LEU A 165 0.18 -6.81 -10.92
C LEU A 165 0.44 -7.98 -11.85
N ALA A 166 0.64 -7.72 -13.14
CA ALA A 166 0.95 -8.77 -14.11
C ALA A 166 2.16 -9.58 -13.61
N PRO A 167 2.11 -10.93 -13.66
CA PRO A 167 3.18 -11.77 -13.16
C PRO A 167 4.48 -11.44 -13.90
N ARG A 168 5.53 -11.07 -13.16
CA ARG A 168 6.88 -10.94 -13.72
C ARG A 168 7.32 -12.31 -14.19
N THR A 169 7.40 -12.51 -15.50
CA THR A 169 8.10 -13.67 -16.07
C THR A 169 9.59 -13.49 -15.76
N SER A 170 10.05 -14.07 -14.65
CA SER A 170 11.49 -14.19 -14.40
C SER A 170 12.11 -14.98 -15.56
N PRO A 171 13.12 -14.45 -16.27
CA PRO A 171 13.89 -15.26 -17.20
C PRO A 171 14.59 -16.35 -16.38
N ARG A 172 14.19 -17.61 -16.58
CA ARG A 172 14.97 -18.76 -16.10
C ARG A 172 16.35 -18.66 -16.77
N GLN A 173 17.39 -18.37 -15.98
CA GLN A 173 18.77 -18.64 -16.37
C GLN A 173 19.05 -20.14 -16.24
#